data_AF-A0A1H0DEF1-F1
#
_entry.id   AF-A0A1H0DEF1-F1
#
_cell.length_a   1.000
_cell.length_b   1.000
_cell.length_c   1.000
_cell.angle_alpha   90.00
_cell.angle_beta   90.00
_cell.angle_gamma   90.00
#
_symmetry.space_group_name_H-M   'P 1'
#
loop_
_entity.id
_entity.type
_entity.pdbx_description
1 polymer ?
#
loop_
_entity_poly.entity_id
_entity_poly.type
_entity_poly.pdbx_seq_one_letter_code
_entity_poly.pdbx_strand_id
1 'polypeptide(L)'
;MKSARELALSVGWGTDDGHWTPEALLGMMINPFNAIEIDPSLAVPHEPLVSEDEWVQLGVQLIKEHGAELALRALLRTLKGDYVGAVEGSPFGYQNPDQEVVDAYMAFRYGCDRILQRLATEPNLLQRSISAMHADETMDREDRISMLQAESDPSLMREIMIAAPQSWDDLSEEAHHQIFGYLIKSISPAGRVGLPPEQRFQITWRIPEPPAT
;
A
#
# COMPACT_ATOMS: atom_id res chain seq x y z
N MET A 1 13.30 -35.37 0.34
CA MET A 1 12.28 -34.41 -0.11
C MET A 1 11.52 -33.92 1.11
N LYS A 2 11.15 -32.63 1.16
CA LYS A 2 10.28 -32.09 2.20
C LYS A 2 8.90 -32.78 2.13
N SER A 3 8.26 -33.00 3.26
CA SER A 3 6.88 -33.50 3.31
C SER A 3 5.89 -32.46 2.80
N ALA A 4 4.71 -32.90 2.35
CA ALA A 4 3.60 -32.00 1.93
C ALA A 4 3.30 -30.93 2.99
N ARG A 5 3.37 -31.30 4.28
CA ARG A 5 3.16 -30.37 5.39
C ARG A 5 4.29 -29.35 5.53
N GLU A 6 5.54 -29.76 5.34
CA GLU A 6 6.70 -28.85 5.38
C GLU A 6 6.72 -27.90 4.17
N LEU A 7 6.22 -28.33 3.01
CA LEU A 7 6.02 -27.51 1.82
C LEU A 7 4.91 -26.46 2.01
N ALA A 8 3.79 -26.87 2.63
CA ALA A 8 2.68 -25.97 2.94
C ALA A 8 3.01 -24.92 4.02
N LEU A 9 4.09 -25.13 4.78
CA LEU A 9 4.52 -24.28 5.89
C LEU A 9 5.83 -23.54 5.61
N SER A 10 6.56 -23.86 4.53
CA SER A 10 7.76 -23.13 4.16
C SER A 10 7.44 -21.70 3.75
N VAL A 11 8.33 -20.77 4.07
CA VAL A 11 8.28 -19.36 3.64
C VAL A 11 8.82 -19.29 2.21
N GLY A 12 8.05 -18.71 1.28
CA GLY A 12 8.41 -18.52 -0.12
C GLY A 12 8.35 -19.78 -0.98
N TRP A 13 7.79 -19.65 -2.18
CA TRP A 13 7.74 -20.69 -3.22
C TRP A 13 8.61 -20.28 -4.42
N GLY A 14 9.86 -19.95 -4.12
CA GLY A 14 10.85 -19.49 -5.08
C GLY A 14 12.05 -18.89 -4.36
N THR A 15 13.20 -18.99 -4.98
CA THR A 15 14.41 -18.28 -4.57
C THR A 15 14.58 -17.08 -5.50
N ASP A 16 14.87 -15.89 -4.97
CA ASP A 16 15.15 -14.66 -5.75
C ASP A 16 16.39 -14.77 -6.68
N ASP A 17 17.00 -15.96 -6.73
CA ASP A 17 18.18 -16.28 -7.52
C ASP A 17 17.85 -16.77 -8.95
N GLY A 18 16.57 -16.81 -9.33
CA GLY A 18 16.12 -17.20 -10.66
C GLY A 18 16.09 -18.71 -10.93
N HIS A 19 16.25 -19.55 -9.91
CA HIS A 19 16.13 -21.01 -10.06
C HIS A 19 14.67 -21.50 -9.93
N TRP A 20 14.24 -22.30 -10.90
CA TRP A 20 12.93 -22.98 -10.84
C TRP A 20 12.94 -24.06 -9.76
N THR A 21 12.08 -23.91 -8.77
CA THR A 21 11.81 -24.95 -7.77
C THR A 21 10.52 -25.72 -8.12
N PRO A 22 10.38 -26.99 -7.68
CA PRO A 22 9.12 -27.72 -7.84
C PRO A 22 7.91 -26.98 -7.27
N GLU A 23 8.12 -26.22 -6.19
CA GLU A 23 7.14 -25.36 -5.56
C GLU A 23 6.74 -24.21 -6.49
N ALA A 24 7.70 -23.50 -7.08
CA ALA A 24 7.46 -22.43 -8.06
C ALA A 24 6.61 -22.91 -9.25
N LEU A 25 6.94 -24.08 -9.80
CA LEU A 25 6.18 -24.70 -10.88
C LEU A 25 4.76 -25.04 -10.46
N LEU A 26 4.58 -25.62 -9.27
CA LEU A 26 3.25 -25.93 -8.76
C LEU A 26 2.41 -24.65 -8.56
N GLY A 27 3.00 -23.59 -8.00
CA GLY A 27 2.35 -22.30 -7.80
C GLY A 27 1.85 -21.68 -9.12
N MET A 28 2.64 -21.78 -10.19
CA MET A 28 2.26 -21.36 -11.54
C MET A 28 1.12 -22.22 -12.10
N MET A 29 1.24 -23.54 -11.99
CA MET A 29 0.29 -24.47 -12.62
C MET A 29 -1.10 -24.45 -11.96
N ILE A 30 -1.18 -24.18 -10.65
CA ILE A 30 -2.45 -24.11 -9.93
C ILE A 30 -3.06 -22.71 -9.89
N ASN A 31 -2.47 -21.71 -10.54
CA ASN A 31 -3.03 -20.36 -10.57
C ASN A 31 -4.27 -20.30 -11.49
N PRO A 32 -5.47 -19.94 -11.00
CA PRO A 32 -6.66 -19.82 -11.83
C PRO A 32 -6.53 -18.79 -12.96
N PHE A 33 -5.65 -17.78 -12.80
CA PHE A 33 -5.33 -16.79 -13.84
C PHE A 33 -4.83 -17.45 -15.14
N ASN A 34 -4.22 -18.63 -15.04
CA ASN A 34 -3.75 -19.35 -16.22
C ASN A 34 -4.85 -20.18 -16.90
N ALA A 35 -6.02 -20.35 -16.29
CA ALA A 35 -7.03 -21.31 -16.71
C ALA A 35 -8.37 -20.70 -17.16
N ILE A 36 -8.72 -19.53 -16.61
CA ILE A 36 -9.97 -18.83 -16.89
C ILE A 36 -9.71 -17.34 -17.08
N GLU A 37 -10.59 -16.68 -17.85
CA GLU A 37 -10.67 -15.22 -17.82
C GLU A 37 -11.37 -14.82 -16.52
N ILE A 38 -10.59 -14.32 -15.56
CA ILE A 38 -11.12 -13.81 -14.29
C ILE A 38 -11.94 -12.55 -14.55
N ASP A 39 -13.07 -12.42 -13.85
CA ASP A 39 -13.96 -11.25 -13.94
C ASP A 39 -13.17 -9.93 -13.85
N PRO A 40 -13.46 -8.93 -14.72
CA PRO A 40 -12.72 -7.67 -14.76
C PRO A 40 -12.71 -6.87 -13.45
N SER A 41 -13.65 -7.13 -12.53
CA SER A 41 -13.64 -6.51 -11.20
C SER A 41 -12.56 -7.07 -10.26
N LEU A 42 -11.96 -8.22 -10.62
CA LEU A 42 -11.00 -8.96 -9.79
C LEU A 42 -9.62 -9.08 -10.43
N ALA A 43 -9.49 -8.95 -11.75
CA ALA A 43 -8.21 -9.02 -12.45
C ALA A 43 -8.18 -8.12 -13.69
N VAL A 44 -6.98 -7.70 -14.08
CA VAL A 44 -6.75 -7.05 -15.38
C VAL A 44 -6.99 -8.06 -16.52
N PRO A 45 -7.37 -7.60 -17.73
CA PRO A 45 -7.50 -8.48 -18.89
C PRO A 45 -6.24 -9.31 -19.15
N HIS A 46 -6.41 -10.61 -19.36
CA HIS A 46 -5.33 -11.56 -19.57
C HIS A 46 -5.78 -12.74 -20.44
N GLU A 47 -4.80 -13.44 -21.00
CA GLU A 47 -5.03 -14.62 -21.82
C GLU A 47 -4.74 -15.89 -21.01
N PRO A 48 -5.72 -16.80 -20.85
CA PRO A 48 -5.48 -18.10 -20.24
C PRO A 48 -4.44 -18.91 -21.03
N LEU A 49 -3.51 -19.55 -20.32
CA LEU A 49 -2.42 -20.36 -20.89
C LEU A 49 -2.77 -21.85 -20.97
N VAL A 50 -3.73 -22.31 -20.17
CA VAL A 50 -4.24 -23.68 -20.14
C VAL A 50 -5.76 -23.67 -20.15
N SER A 51 -6.39 -24.76 -20.56
CA SER A 51 -7.85 -24.85 -20.48
C SER A 51 -8.32 -25.08 -19.04
N GLU A 52 -9.56 -24.66 -18.75
CA GLU A 52 -10.21 -24.92 -17.46
C GLU A 52 -10.23 -26.42 -17.12
N ASP A 53 -10.52 -27.28 -18.09
CA ASP A 53 -10.55 -28.73 -17.92
C ASP A 53 -9.16 -29.32 -17.56
N GLU A 54 -8.09 -28.86 -18.22
CA GLU A 54 -6.73 -29.29 -17.90
C GLU A 54 -6.31 -28.86 -16.50
N TRP A 55 -6.70 -27.64 -16.10
CA TRP A 55 -6.46 -27.13 -14.76
C TRP A 55 -7.22 -27.93 -13.70
N VAL A 56 -8.49 -28.28 -13.95
CA VAL A 56 -9.28 -29.13 -13.04
C VAL A 56 -8.65 -30.52 -12.92
N GLN A 57 -8.20 -31.12 -14.02
CA GLN A 57 -7.53 -32.42 -14.01
C GLN A 57 -6.24 -32.38 -13.19
N LEU A 58 -5.43 -31.33 -13.35
CA LEU A 58 -4.24 -31.10 -12.54
C LEU A 58 -4.61 -30.99 -11.05
N GLY A 59 -5.62 -30.21 -10.70
CA GLY A 59 -6.09 -30.07 -9.32
C GLY A 59 -6.53 -31.41 -8.71
N VAL A 60 -7.28 -32.22 -9.47
CA VAL A 60 -7.68 -33.58 -9.08
C VAL A 60 -6.46 -34.47 -8.84
N GLN A 61 -5.45 -34.40 -9.71
CA GLN A 61 -4.23 -35.18 -9.56
C GLN A 61 -3.41 -34.76 -8.33
N LEU A 62 -3.23 -33.46 -8.13
CA LEU A 62 -2.56 -32.90 -6.94
C LEU A 62 -3.25 -33.36 -5.64
N ILE A 63 -4.58 -33.35 -5.60
CA ILE A 63 -5.36 -33.81 -4.45
C ILE A 63 -5.15 -35.32 -4.22
N LYS A 64 -5.13 -36.13 -5.29
CA LYS A 64 -4.91 -37.58 -5.19
C LYS A 64 -3.51 -37.92 -4.68
N GLU A 65 -2.49 -37.22 -5.17
CA GLU A 65 -1.09 -37.52 -4.87
C GLU A 65 -0.62 -36.96 -3.53
N HIS A 66 -1.12 -35.77 -3.15
CA HIS A 66 -0.60 -35.02 -2.02
C HIS A 66 -1.65 -34.61 -0.98
N GLY A 67 -2.93 -34.88 -1.25
CA GLY A 67 -4.04 -34.61 -0.34
C GLY A 67 -4.70 -33.24 -0.54
N ALA A 68 -5.97 -33.17 -0.18
CA ALA A 68 -6.80 -31.96 -0.35
C ALA A 68 -6.29 -30.75 0.44
N GLU A 69 -5.73 -30.97 1.64
CA GLU A 69 -5.21 -29.88 2.46
C GLU A 69 -4.04 -29.16 1.77
N LEU A 70 -3.09 -29.90 1.18
CA LEU A 70 -1.97 -29.28 0.46
C LEU A 70 -2.49 -28.49 -0.73
N ALA A 71 -3.37 -29.09 -1.55
CA ALA A 71 -3.89 -28.46 -2.75
C ALA A 71 -4.59 -27.13 -2.44
N LEU A 72 -5.45 -27.10 -1.41
CA LEU A 72 -6.14 -25.87 -0.99
C LEU A 72 -5.19 -24.83 -0.40
N ARG A 73 -4.19 -25.25 0.40
CA ARG A 73 -3.19 -24.32 0.94
C ARG A 73 -2.30 -23.73 -0.15
N ALA A 74 -1.92 -24.53 -1.14
CA ALA A 74 -1.15 -24.09 -2.28
C ALA A 74 -1.96 -23.08 -3.12
N LEU A 75 -3.23 -23.37 -3.43
CA LEU A 75 -4.11 -22.44 -4.13
C LEU A 75 -4.24 -21.10 -3.40
N LEU A 76 -4.47 -21.15 -2.08
CA LEU A 76 -4.57 -19.93 -1.26
C LEU A 76 -3.27 -19.14 -1.20
N ARG A 77 -2.11 -19.78 -1.35
CA ARG A 77 -0.81 -19.07 -1.42
C ARG A 77 -0.63 -18.41 -2.79
N THR A 78 -0.96 -19.11 -3.87
CA THR A 78 -0.96 -18.54 -5.23
C THR A 78 -1.86 -17.32 -5.32
N LEU A 79 -3.09 -17.39 -4.78
CA LEU A 79 -4.02 -16.26 -4.75
C LEU A 79 -3.59 -15.10 -3.83
N LYS A 80 -2.62 -15.34 -2.94
CA LYS A 80 -2.00 -14.30 -2.10
C LYS A 80 -0.79 -13.63 -2.75
N GLY A 81 -0.47 -13.99 -4.00
CA GLY A 81 0.69 -13.45 -4.67
C GLY A 81 2.01 -14.05 -4.19
N ASP A 82 2.01 -15.19 -3.49
CA ASP A 82 3.25 -15.87 -3.08
C ASP A 82 3.73 -16.81 -4.22
N TYR A 83 4.03 -16.22 -5.38
CA TYR A 83 4.53 -16.91 -6.57
C TYR A 83 5.79 -16.24 -7.12
N VAL A 84 6.55 -16.95 -7.95
CA VAL A 84 7.82 -16.44 -8.53
C VAL A 84 7.59 -15.16 -9.32
N GLY A 85 8.26 -14.08 -8.91
CA GLY A 85 8.18 -12.76 -9.53
C GLY A 85 7.24 -11.77 -8.86
N ALA A 86 6.56 -12.16 -7.77
CA ALA A 86 5.76 -11.22 -6.98
C ALA A 86 6.64 -10.26 -6.16
N VAL A 87 6.24 -8.99 -6.10
CA VAL A 87 6.95 -7.97 -5.33
C VAL A 87 6.71 -8.19 -3.84
N GLU A 88 7.80 -8.33 -3.08
CA GLU A 88 7.78 -8.47 -1.62
C GLU A 88 7.03 -7.29 -0.98
N GLY A 89 6.06 -7.59 -0.10
CA GLY A 89 5.26 -6.57 0.59
C GLY A 89 3.98 -6.14 -0.13
N SER A 90 3.69 -6.65 -1.33
CA SER A 90 2.39 -6.43 -1.98
C SER A 90 1.30 -7.32 -1.33
N PRO A 91 0.18 -6.75 -0.84
CA PRO A 91 -0.95 -7.58 -0.46
C PRO A 91 -1.53 -8.20 -1.75
N PHE A 92 -1.48 -9.52 -1.85
CA PHE A 92 -2.06 -10.31 -2.95
C PHE A 92 -1.33 -10.26 -4.30
N GLY A 93 -0.11 -9.71 -4.41
CA GLY A 93 0.69 -9.79 -5.64
C GLY A 93 0.21 -8.93 -6.82
N TYR A 94 -0.85 -8.14 -6.64
CA TYR A 94 -1.37 -7.24 -7.66
C TYR A 94 -1.21 -5.79 -7.20
N GLN A 95 -0.48 -4.98 -7.97
CA GLN A 95 -0.70 -3.54 -7.97
C GLN A 95 -2.00 -3.33 -8.74
N ASN A 96 -3.08 -2.96 -8.07
CA ASN A 96 -4.19 -2.32 -8.74
C ASN A 96 -3.88 -0.82 -8.74
N PRO A 97 -3.28 -0.26 -9.82
CA PRO A 97 -2.90 1.15 -9.85
C PRO A 97 -4.11 2.07 -9.63
N ASP A 98 -5.31 1.66 -10.04
CA ASP A 98 -6.53 2.42 -9.78
C ASP A 98 -6.87 2.43 -8.29
N GLN A 99 -6.64 1.32 -7.57
CA GLN A 99 -6.85 1.26 -6.12
C GLN A 99 -5.81 2.07 -5.35
N GLU A 100 -4.54 2.06 -5.77
CA GLU A 100 -3.49 2.89 -5.15
C GLU A 100 -3.80 4.38 -5.31
N VAL A 101 -4.26 4.79 -6.49
CA VAL A 101 -4.70 6.17 -6.75
C VAL A 101 -5.92 6.53 -5.90
N VAL A 102 -6.92 5.65 -5.81
CA VAL A 102 -8.09 5.86 -4.94
C VAL A 102 -7.67 5.97 -3.48
N ASP A 103 -6.73 5.14 -3.02
CA ASP A 103 -6.28 5.12 -1.63
C ASP A 103 -5.44 6.35 -1.31
N ALA A 104 -4.57 6.79 -2.23
CA ALA A 104 -3.83 8.04 -2.10
C ALA A 104 -4.76 9.24 -2.01
N TYR A 105 -5.80 9.31 -2.87
CA TYR A 105 -6.80 10.38 -2.82
C TYR A 105 -7.60 10.37 -1.51
N MET A 106 -8.04 9.20 -1.06
CA MET A 106 -8.80 9.07 0.19
C MET A 106 -7.92 9.37 1.42
N ALA A 107 -6.65 8.95 1.40
CA ALA A 107 -5.67 9.26 2.42
C ALA A 107 -5.41 10.77 2.48
N PHE A 108 -5.23 11.42 1.32
CA PHE A 108 -5.05 12.88 1.24
C PHE A 108 -6.23 13.62 1.86
N ARG A 109 -7.46 13.31 1.43
CA ARG A 109 -8.68 13.93 1.98
C ARG A 109 -8.81 13.74 3.49
N TYR A 110 -8.61 12.51 3.97
CA TYR A 110 -8.65 12.21 5.39
C TYR A 110 -7.56 12.99 6.17
N GLY A 111 -6.36 13.10 5.61
CA GLY A 111 -5.28 13.89 6.18
C GLY A 111 -5.62 15.38 6.26
N CYS A 112 -6.22 15.96 5.21
CA CYS A 112 -6.70 17.35 5.23
C CYS A 112 -7.72 17.58 6.35
N ASP A 113 -8.73 16.72 6.48
CA ASP A 113 -9.75 16.82 7.54
C ASP A 113 -9.10 16.80 8.94
N ARG A 114 -8.09 15.95 9.14
CA ARG A 114 -7.37 15.86 10.42
C ARG A 114 -6.43 17.05 10.66
N ILE A 115 -5.77 17.55 9.62
CA ILE A 115 -4.97 18.78 9.67
C ILE A 115 -5.85 19.95 10.11
N LEU A 116 -7.03 20.10 9.52
CA LEU A 116 -7.98 21.15 9.87
C LEU A 116 -8.41 21.07 11.34
N GLN A 117 -8.71 19.88 11.83
CA GLN A 117 -9.03 19.66 13.25
C GLN A 117 -7.88 20.11 14.15
N ARG A 118 -6.64 19.73 13.83
CA ARG A 118 -5.47 20.09 14.64
C ARG A 118 -5.14 21.57 14.57
N LEU A 119 -5.20 22.20 13.39
CA LEU A 119 -4.99 23.64 13.24
C LEU A 119 -6.02 24.47 14.00
N ALA A 120 -7.26 23.97 14.15
CA ALA A 120 -8.30 24.63 14.93
C ALA A 120 -8.02 24.59 16.45
N THR A 121 -7.35 23.54 16.95
CA THR A 121 -7.16 23.32 18.40
C THR A 121 -5.76 23.65 18.89
N GLU A 122 -4.74 23.56 18.05
CA GLU A 122 -3.34 23.69 18.43
C GLU A 122 -2.71 24.98 17.88
N PRO A 123 -2.45 25.99 18.74
CA PRO A 123 -1.82 27.22 18.30
C PRO A 123 -0.36 26.96 17.86
N ASN A 124 0.05 27.67 16.80
CA ASN A 124 1.41 27.60 16.25
C ASN A 124 1.86 26.21 15.80
N LEU A 125 0.94 25.26 15.59
CA LEU A 125 1.27 23.89 15.18
C LEU A 125 2.09 23.86 13.90
N LEU A 126 1.69 24.63 12.88
CA LEU A 126 2.38 24.68 11.59
C LEU A 126 3.83 25.13 11.72
N GLN A 127 4.08 26.25 12.43
CA GLN A 127 5.43 26.76 12.66
C GLN A 127 6.31 25.76 13.43
N ARG A 128 5.74 25.08 14.44
CA ARG A 128 6.42 24.03 15.19
C ARG A 128 6.76 22.84 14.30
N SER A 129 5.85 22.47 13.40
CA SER A 129 6.05 21.35 12.47
C SER A 129 7.10 21.63 11.42
N ILE A 130 7.12 22.84 10.84
CA ILE A 130 8.17 23.30 9.93
C ILE A 130 9.54 23.22 10.63
N SER A 131 9.61 23.72 11.87
CA SER A 131 10.84 23.67 12.66
C SER A 131 11.30 22.23 12.93
N ALA A 132 10.36 21.33 13.23
CA ALA A 132 10.66 19.90 13.42
C ALA A 132 11.09 19.21 12.12
N MET A 133 10.55 19.61 10.96
CA MET A 133 10.98 19.09 9.66
C MET A 133 12.42 19.50 9.34
N HIS A 134 12.76 20.76 9.61
CA HIS A 134 14.13 21.25 9.40
C HIS A 134 15.15 20.54 10.28
N ALA A 135 14.76 20.21 11.52
CA ALA A 135 15.56 19.48 12.49
C ALA A 135 15.59 17.95 12.26
N ASP A 136 14.79 17.41 11.33
CA ASP A 136 14.78 15.97 11.05
C ASP A 136 16.01 15.57 10.23
N GLU A 137 17.06 15.09 10.92
CA GLU A 137 18.28 14.58 10.29
C GLU A 137 18.07 13.27 9.53
N THR A 138 16.93 12.60 9.72
CA THR A 138 16.59 11.32 9.05
C THR A 138 15.93 11.51 7.68
N MET A 139 15.56 12.76 7.34
CA MET A 139 14.97 13.09 6.04
C MET A 139 15.98 12.85 4.90
N ASP A 140 15.53 12.19 3.84
CA ASP A 140 16.38 11.91 2.70
C ASP A 140 16.77 13.19 1.93
N ARG A 141 17.75 13.05 1.05
CA ARG A 141 18.32 14.18 0.31
C ARG A 141 17.35 14.77 -0.71
N GLU A 142 16.54 13.95 -1.38
CA GLU A 142 15.61 14.40 -2.42
C GLU A 142 14.44 15.14 -1.79
N ASP A 143 13.86 14.60 -0.73
CA ASP A 143 12.84 15.23 0.10
C ASP A 143 13.32 16.57 0.66
N ARG A 144 14.57 16.63 1.13
CA ARG A 144 15.17 17.88 1.60
C ARG A 144 15.30 18.92 0.49
N ILE A 145 15.66 18.52 -0.72
CA ILE A 145 15.75 19.42 -1.86
C ILE A 145 14.36 19.93 -2.24
N SER A 146 13.37 19.04 -2.31
CA SER A 146 11.97 19.39 -2.61
C SER A 146 11.42 20.40 -1.60
N MET A 147 11.64 20.15 -0.30
CA MET A 147 11.26 21.08 0.77
C MET A 147 11.90 22.46 0.58
N LEU A 148 13.21 22.53 0.34
CA LEU A 148 13.92 23.80 0.16
C LEU A 148 13.49 24.55 -1.11
N GLN A 149 13.11 23.82 -2.16
CA GLN A 149 12.57 24.42 -3.38
C GLN A 149 11.19 25.02 -3.14
N ALA A 150 10.30 24.31 -2.47
CA ALA A 150 8.98 24.85 -2.10
C ALA A 150 9.10 26.09 -1.20
N GLU A 151 10.03 26.04 -0.22
CA GLU A 151 10.29 27.17 0.68
C GLU A 151 10.94 28.38 0.01
N SER A 152 11.49 28.20 -1.20
CA SER A 152 12.11 29.29 -1.95
C SER A 152 11.09 30.25 -2.57
N ASP A 153 9.81 29.85 -2.68
CA ASP A 153 8.73 30.71 -3.17
C ASP A 153 8.10 31.53 -2.02
N PRO A 154 8.34 32.86 -1.95
CA PRO A 154 7.79 33.70 -0.89
C PRO A 154 6.28 33.89 -0.98
N SER A 155 5.65 33.64 -2.12
CA SER A 155 4.20 33.74 -2.28
C SER A 155 3.52 32.52 -1.68
N LEU A 156 4.00 31.32 -2.03
CA LEU A 156 3.56 30.06 -1.44
C LEU A 156 3.73 30.07 0.08
N MET A 157 4.90 30.49 0.58
CA MET A 157 5.14 30.54 2.02
C MET A 157 4.22 31.52 2.76
N ARG A 158 3.83 32.64 2.14
CA ARG A 158 2.86 33.56 2.74
C ARG A 158 1.48 32.93 2.85
N GLU A 159 1.05 32.23 1.82
CA GLU A 159 -0.22 31.49 1.78
C GLU A 159 -0.26 30.40 2.86
N ILE A 160 0.81 29.61 2.97
CA ILE A 160 0.96 28.57 3.99
C ILE A 160 0.87 29.17 5.41
N MET A 161 1.52 30.30 5.66
CA MET A 161 1.57 30.90 7.00
C MET A 161 0.24 31.52 7.46
N ILE A 162 -0.71 31.75 6.55
CA ILE A 162 -2.07 32.21 6.88
C ILE A 162 -3.09 31.06 6.89
N ALA A 163 -2.64 29.82 6.72
CA ALA A 163 -3.51 28.66 6.70
C ALA A 163 -4.22 28.48 8.04
N ALA A 164 -5.54 28.49 7.96
CA ALA A 164 -6.45 28.29 9.08
C ALA A 164 -7.73 27.63 8.55
N PRO A 165 -8.57 27.04 9.43
CA PRO A 165 -9.78 26.37 8.98
C PRO A 165 -10.69 27.23 8.10
N GLN A 166 -10.76 28.53 8.36
CA GLN A 166 -11.58 29.47 7.60
C GLN A 166 -10.99 29.90 6.25
N SER A 167 -9.68 29.74 6.03
CA SER A 167 -8.98 30.12 4.80
C SER A 167 -8.60 28.91 3.96
N TRP A 168 -8.87 27.69 4.45
CA TRP A 168 -8.39 26.45 3.84
C TRP A 168 -8.84 26.27 2.41
N ASP A 169 -10.12 26.51 2.11
CA ASP A 169 -10.68 26.33 0.77
C ASP A 169 -10.19 27.39 -0.23
N ASP A 170 -9.58 28.49 0.25
CA ASP A 170 -9.01 29.55 -0.57
C ASP A 170 -7.53 29.33 -0.91
N LEU A 171 -6.88 28.32 -0.30
CA LEU A 171 -5.47 28.02 -0.55
C LEU A 171 -5.28 27.29 -1.88
N SER A 172 -4.15 27.53 -2.53
CA SER A 172 -3.66 26.78 -3.68
C SER A 172 -3.45 25.30 -3.35
N GLU A 173 -3.53 24.46 -4.40
CA GLU A 173 -3.25 23.03 -4.29
C GLU A 173 -1.81 22.79 -3.81
N GLU A 174 -0.87 23.61 -4.29
CA GLU A 174 0.52 23.60 -3.85
C GLU A 174 0.66 23.91 -2.35
N ALA A 175 -0.12 24.87 -1.83
CA ALA A 175 -0.13 25.17 -0.40
C ALA A 175 -0.72 24.02 0.43
N HIS A 176 -1.80 23.38 -0.03
CA HIS A 176 -2.34 22.18 0.63
C HIS A 176 -1.31 21.06 0.68
N HIS A 177 -0.65 20.79 -0.45
CA HIS A 177 0.38 19.76 -0.55
C HIS A 177 1.53 20.04 0.43
N GLN A 178 2.00 21.28 0.48
CA GLN A 178 3.12 21.65 1.34
C GLN A 178 2.74 21.60 2.83
N ILE A 179 1.55 22.07 3.21
CA ILE A 179 1.03 21.96 4.58
C ILE A 179 0.90 20.49 4.99
N PHE A 180 0.43 19.64 4.07
CA PHE A 180 0.34 18.19 4.29
C PHE A 180 1.72 17.61 4.61
N GLY A 181 2.75 17.90 3.80
CA GLY A 181 4.12 17.45 4.01
C GLY A 181 4.77 17.98 5.30
N TYR A 182 4.42 19.20 5.70
CA TYR A 182 4.89 19.75 6.98
C TYR A 182 4.31 19.03 8.18
N LEU A 183 3.01 18.73 8.19
CA LEU A 183 2.30 18.21 9.36
C LEU A 183 2.35 16.68 9.47
N ILE A 184 2.26 15.99 8.33
CA ILE A 184 2.18 14.53 8.27
C ILE A 184 3.53 13.98 7.83
N LYS A 185 4.14 13.13 8.67
CA LYS A 185 5.38 12.41 8.32
C LYS A 185 5.09 11.24 7.38
N SER A 186 4.02 10.51 7.64
CA SER A 186 3.51 9.48 6.74
C SER A 186 2.03 9.22 6.99
N ILE A 187 1.34 8.78 5.95
CA ILE A 187 0.00 8.20 6.04
C ILE A 187 0.03 6.85 5.34
N SER A 188 -0.49 5.81 5.99
CA SER A 188 -0.43 4.45 5.43
C SER A 188 -1.75 3.73 5.58
N PRO A 189 -2.15 2.89 4.60
CA PRO A 189 -3.30 2.04 4.74
C PRO A 189 -3.01 0.99 5.84
N ALA A 190 -3.80 1.02 6.91
CA ALA A 190 -3.74 0.08 8.02
C ALA A 190 -4.95 -0.88 8.06
N GLY A 191 -6.06 -0.50 7.40
CA GLY A 191 -7.33 -1.23 7.44
C GLY A 191 -7.74 -1.85 6.10
N ARG A 192 -8.81 -2.65 6.13
CA ARG A 192 -9.42 -3.26 4.94
C ARG A 192 -10.19 -2.23 4.10
N VAL A 193 -10.31 -2.49 2.80
CA VAL A 193 -11.19 -1.76 1.88
C VAL A 193 -12.63 -1.80 2.39
N GLY A 194 -13.32 -0.66 2.38
CA GLY A 194 -14.71 -0.51 2.83
C GLY A 194 -14.90 -0.09 4.29
N LEU A 195 -13.82 -0.01 5.09
CA LEU A 195 -13.85 0.60 6.42
C LEU A 195 -13.84 2.13 6.34
N PRO A 196 -14.38 2.83 7.36
CA PRO A 196 -14.32 4.29 7.40
C PRO A 196 -12.86 4.78 7.50
N PRO A 197 -12.55 6.00 7.01
CA PRO A 197 -11.17 6.48 6.87
C PRO A 197 -10.32 6.37 8.14
N GLU A 198 -10.89 6.61 9.31
CA GLU A 198 -10.20 6.54 10.61
C GLU A 198 -9.75 5.14 11.03
N GLN A 199 -10.37 4.09 10.46
CA GLN A 199 -9.95 2.70 10.65
C GLN A 199 -9.08 2.22 9.48
N ARG A 200 -9.10 2.95 8.37
CA ARG A 200 -8.42 2.60 7.13
C ARG A 200 -7.02 3.18 7.06
N PHE A 201 -6.82 4.41 7.52
CA PHE A 201 -5.57 5.13 7.41
C PHE A 201 -4.98 5.46 8.78
N GLN A 202 -3.70 5.15 8.95
CA GLN A 202 -2.93 5.53 10.12
C GLN A 202 -2.03 6.71 9.75
N ILE A 203 -2.17 7.83 10.49
CA ILE A 203 -1.34 9.02 10.33
C ILE A 203 -0.20 8.97 11.34
N THR A 204 1.02 9.09 10.85
CA THR A 204 2.18 9.43 11.67
C THR A 204 2.42 10.92 11.58
N TRP A 205 2.08 11.63 12.65
CA TRP A 205 2.30 13.08 12.73
C TRP A 205 3.77 13.42 12.93
N ARG A 206 4.22 14.53 12.34
CA ARG A 206 5.57 15.05 12.59
C ARG A 206 5.70 15.60 14.02
N ILE A 207 4.69 16.33 14.47
CA ILE A 207 4.52 16.71 15.88
C ILE A 207 3.46 15.77 16.48
N PRO A 208 3.80 14.93 17.47
CA PRO A 208 2.82 14.05 18.13
C PRO A 208 1.62 14.84 18.66
N GLU A 209 0.45 14.20 18.64
CA GLU A 209 -0.75 14.78 19.25
C GLU A 209 -0.54 14.96 20.76
N PRO A 210 -1.07 16.05 21.35
CA PRO A 210 -1.07 16.20 22.80
C PRO A 210 -1.86 15.05 23.44
N PRO A 211 -1.43 14.54 24.61
CA PRO A 211 -2.19 13.52 25.32
C PRO A 211 -3.59 14.05 25.63
N ALA A 212 -4.61 13.20 25.46
CA ALA A 212 -5.99 13.55 25.77
C ALA A 212 -6.09 14.02 27.23
N THR A 213 -6.42 15.29 27.44
CA THR A 213 -6.70 15.87 28.76
C THR A 213 -8.04 15.42 29.31
#